data_AF-Q93A13-F1
#
_entry.id   AF-Q93A13-F1
#
_cell.length_a   1.000
_cell.length_b   1.000
_cell.length_c   1.000
_cell.angle_alpha   90.00
_cell.angle_beta   90.00
_cell.angle_gamma   90.00
#
_symmetry.space_group_name_H-M   'P 1'
#
loop_
_entity.id
_entity.type
_entity.pdbx_description
1 polymer ?
#
loop_
_entity_poly.entity_id
_entity_poly.type
_entity_poly.pdbx_seq_one_letter_code
_entity_poly.pdbx_strand_id
1 'polypeptide(L)'
;DKIWEAALSYLNRGGVIIQAQSDPTKSLTDKSGNSTGIANGALTILAGQVCMLGLQKQLQAQRDMYLSQSNSPPCGGNPSTEMDKFCRTAIPDFISTVNFVKKQNDSKPEGPFSIDMPNFEQGSTFDFLNGICGTVKWKSISGLSANMGKGINLNSSELKTAQLSRAIAIQQMYVTLSTVAQVMVNNDPAFSTTSSTGNSKNDFSDIAKQQFGVPYKASGQPCEIYSDVCQTWGAATSSSGSTPGVLFNGTEFLGAINDYNGIMTPTVNLLKQKDALANDDTSRKFIAEANAKGWIMAGSYFFDLVKLNGSAVKDDADFDSVTGLEDSNFDLKQLTKPFDKTCQGTRALLCTWFQNKSDKLVQIQSLINGVPALSQDGVKQPDLKPDTGRKAVEGSLSSTVYGFVNNSMMVQLPGQPGIKPLTFANLINFKVDTSLY
;
A
#
# COMPACT_ATOMS: atom_id res chain seq x y z
N ASP A 1 6.13 -33.84 8.38
CA ASP A 1 5.89 -33.20 9.69
C ASP A 1 5.99 -31.68 9.65
N LYS A 2 7.16 -31.06 9.41
CA LYS A 2 7.29 -29.57 9.41
C LYS A 2 6.29 -28.80 8.54
N ILE A 3 5.98 -29.29 7.32
CA ILE A 3 5.00 -28.67 6.42
C ILE A 3 3.57 -28.80 6.98
N TRP A 4 3.28 -29.92 7.64
CA TRP A 4 1.98 -30.16 8.27
C TRP A 4 1.79 -29.35 9.55
N GLU A 5 2.83 -29.24 10.38
CA GLU A 5 2.83 -28.36 11.55
C GLU A 5 2.63 -26.90 11.13
N ALA A 6 3.28 -26.45 10.05
CA ALA A 6 3.08 -25.11 9.51
C ALA A 6 1.63 -24.90 8.99
N ALA A 7 1.06 -25.90 8.30
CA ALA A 7 -0.32 -25.84 7.83
C ALA A 7 -1.34 -25.83 8.98
N LEU A 8 -1.15 -26.69 10.00
CA LEU A 8 -2.00 -26.72 11.19
C LEU A 8 -1.87 -25.42 12.00
N SER A 9 -0.66 -24.86 12.12
CA SER A 9 -0.45 -23.56 12.75
C SER A 9 -1.11 -22.42 11.98
N TYR A 10 -1.07 -22.45 10.64
CA TYR A 10 -1.80 -21.50 9.79
C TYR A 10 -3.32 -21.58 10.00
N LEU A 11 -3.89 -22.79 10.03
CA LEU A 11 -5.32 -23.01 10.33
C LEU A 11 -5.69 -22.60 11.78
N ASN A 12 -4.82 -22.87 12.74
CA ASN A 12 -5.02 -22.49 14.15
C ASN A 12 -5.04 -20.97 14.34
N ARG A 13 -4.29 -20.24 13.49
CA ARG A 13 -4.26 -18.77 13.43
C ARG A 13 -5.39 -18.16 12.59
N GLY A 14 -6.42 -18.94 12.21
CA GLY A 14 -7.58 -18.48 11.44
C GLY A 14 -7.39 -18.50 9.92
N GLY A 15 -6.28 -19.07 9.43
CA GLY A 15 -6.08 -19.31 8.01
C GLY A 15 -7.07 -20.34 7.47
N VAL A 16 -7.33 -20.29 6.16
CA VAL A 16 -8.23 -21.21 5.45
C VAL A 16 -7.57 -21.72 4.17
N ILE A 17 -7.96 -22.90 3.70
CA ILE A 17 -7.36 -23.54 2.51
C ILE A 17 -8.02 -23.06 1.22
N ILE A 18 -9.34 -22.84 1.26
CA ILE A 18 -10.11 -22.29 0.15
C ILE A 18 -10.81 -21.04 0.66
N GLN A 19 -10.48 -19.91 0.04
CA GLN A 19 -11.14 -18.65 0.31
C GLN A 19 -11.59 -18.02 -0.99
N ALA A 20 -12.78 -17.42 -0.97
CA ALA A 20 -13.15 -16.46 -1.99
C ALA A 20 -12.19 -15.27 -1.92
N GLN A 21 -11.62 -14.84 -3.05
CA GLN A 21 -10.82 -13.63 -3.08
C GLN A 21 -11.72 -12.45 -2.72
N SER A 22 -11.35 -11.71 -1.68
CA SER A 22 -12.05 -10.49 -1.28
C SER A 22 -11.97 -9.48 -2.42
N ASP A 23 -13.11 -8.94 -2.83
CA ASP A 23 -13.13 -7.83 -3.80
C ASP A 23 -12.64 -6.55 -3.10
N PRO A 24 -11.49 -5.97 -3.50
CA PRO A 24 -10.97 -4.74 -2.88
C PRO A 24 -11.97 -3.59 -2.96
N THR A 25 -12.81 -3.55 -4.00
CA THR A 25 -13.80 -2.48 -4.17
C THR A 25 -14.90 -2.57 -3.11
N LYS A 26 -15.16 -3.76 -2.56
CA LYS A 26 -16.02 -3.92 -1.38
C LYS A 26 -15.37 -3.35 -0.12
N SER A 27 -14.04 -3.46 0.02
CA SER A 27 -13.30 -2.76 1.08
C SER A 27 -13.48 -1.25 0.96
N LEU A 28 -13.60 -0.74 -0.26
CA LEU A 28 -13.79 0.69 -0.52
C LEU A 28 -15.26 1.13 -0.42
N THR A 29 -16.21 0.20 -0.43
CA THR A 29 -17.66 0.48 -0.42
C THR A 29 -18.40 -0.10 0.79
N ASP A 30 -17.68 -0.68 1.74
CA ASP A 30 -18.22 -1.17 3.01
C ASP A 30 -18.99 -0.04 3.70
N LYS A 31 -20.29 -0.29 3.95
CA LYS A 31 -21.24 0.67 4.52
C LYS A 31 -20.83 1.18 5.90
N SER A 32 -19.91 0.49 6.58
CA SER A 32 -19.36 0.90 7.87
C SER A 32 -18.20 1.90 7.77
N GLY A 33 -17.60 2.07 6.58
CA GLY A 33 -16.45 2.97 6.36
C GLY A 33 -15.15 2.52 7.04
N ASN A 34 -15.15 1.36 7.71
CA ASN A 34 -14.08 0.92 8.61
C ASN A 34 -12.75 0.58 7.90
N SER A 35 -12.80 0.24 6.63
CA SER A 35 -11.66 -0.13 5.77
C SER A 35 -11.03 1.05 5.03
N THR A 36 -11.63 2.25 5.10
CA THR A 36 -11.08 3.47 4.47
C THR A 36 -9.70 3.86 5.03
N GLY A 37 -9.41 3.48 6.29
CA GLY A 37 -8.10 3.67 6.90
C GLY A 37 -6.98 2.94 6.14
N ILE A 38 -7.23 1.74 5.61
CA ILE A 38 -6.22 0.96 4.86
C ILE A 38 -5.85 1.69 3.57
N ALA A 39 -6.85 2.17 2.83
CA ALA A 39 -6.62 2.97 1.63
C ALA A 39 -5.86 4.28 1.97
N ASN A 40 -6.21 4.95 3.07
CA ASN A 40 -5.50 6.16 3.52
C ASN A 40 -4.03 5.87 3.87
N GLY A 41 -3.77 4.75 4.53
CA GLY A 41 -2.42 4.25 4.77
C GLY A 41 -1.66 4.00 3.46
N ALA A 42 -2.28 3.33 2.49
CA ALA A 42 -1.70 3.08 1.17
C ALA A 42 -1.35 4.37 0.42
N LEU A 43 -2.26 5.36 0.41
CA LEU A 43 -2.01 6.67 -0.21
C LEU A 43 -0.86 7.40 0.48
N THR A 44 -0.86 7.42 1.82
CA THR A 44 0.21 8.05 2.61
C THR A 44 1.56 7.41 2.31
N ILE A 45 1.60 6.07 2.24
CA ILE A 45 2.81 5.32 1.88
C ILE A 45 3.26 5.64 0.47
N LEU A 46 2.39 5.56 -0.54
CA LEU A 46 2.78 5.81 -1.93
C LEU A 46 3.31 7.24 -2.12
N ALA A 47 2.58 8.24 -1.61
CA ALA A 47 3.01 9.64 -1.69
C ALA A 47 4.32 9.86 -0.90
N GLY A 48 4.46 9.24 0.26
CA GLY A 48 5.67 9.28 1.07
C GLY A 48 6.87 8.62 0.38
N GLN A 49 6.69 7.50 -0.30
CA GLN A 49 7.74 6.81 -1.05
C GLN A 49 8.18 7.60 -2.28
N VAL A 50 7.25 8.18 -3.03
CA VAL A 50 7.57 9.10 -4.14
C VAL A 50 8.36 10.30 -3.62
N CYS A 51 7.93 10.88 -2.50
CA CYS A 51 8.65 11.96 -1.83
C CYS A 51 10.07 11.54 -1.42
N MET A 52 10.22 10.37 -0.78
CA MET A 52 11.52 9.86 -0.32
C MET A 52 12.47 9.59 -1.48
N LEU A 53 12.01 8.90 -2.52
CA LEU A 53 12.81 8.59 -3.71
C LEU A 53 13.16 9.86 -4.49
N GLY A 54 12.22 10.79 -4.66
CA GLY A 54 12.47 12.08 -5.29
C GLY A 54 13.51 12.88 -4.51
N LEU A 55 13.38 12.95 -3.19
CA LEU A 55 14.32 13.66 -2.31
C LEU A 55 15.71 13.03 -2.35
N GLN A 56 15.80 11.70 -2.27
CA GLN A 56 17.05 10.96 -2.41
C GLN A 56 17.75 11.28 -3.73
N LYS A 57 17.02 11.21 -4.86
CA LYS A 57 17.58 11.53 -6.17
C LYS A 57 18.04 12.98 -6.29
N GLN A 58 17.28 13.94 -5.75
CA GLN A 58 17.66 15.34 -5.82
C GLN A 58 18.86 15.66 -4.94
N LEU A 59 18.94 15.06 -3.74
CA LEU A 59 20.12 15.15 -2.89
C LEU A 59 21.35 14.54 -3.56
N GLN A 60 21.21 13.38 -4.20
CA GLN A 60 22.29 12.75 -4.96
C GLN A 60 22.77 13.65 -6.11
N ALA A 61 21.84 14.13 -6.94
CA ALA A 61 22.18 15.03 -8.05
C ALA A 61 22.81 16.35 -7.57
N GLN A 62 22.34 16.89 -6.44
CA GLN A 62 22.89 18.10 -5.84
C GLN A 62 24.31 17.89 -5.31
N ARG A 63 24.54 16.77 -4.64
CA ARG A 63 25.85 16.36 -4.13
C ARG A 63 26.83 16.15 -5.28
N ASP A 64 26.44 15.41 -6.31
CA ASP A 64 27.30 15.13 -7.47
C ASP A 64 27.66 16.42 -8.23
N MET A 65 26.71 17.34 -8.36
CA MET A 65 26.97 18.68 -8.90
C MET A 65 28.03 19.41 -8.08
N TYR A 66 27.93 19.43 -6.74
CA TYR A 66 28.94 20.10 -5.91
C TYR A 66 30.30 19.42 -5.95
N LEU A 67 30.36 18.10 -6.02
CA LEU A 67 31.62 17.36 -6.11
C LEU A 67 32.32 17.58 -7.46
N SER A 68 31.56 17.83 -8.53
CA SER A 68 32.13 18.20 -9.84
C SER A 68 32.81 19.58 -9.83
N GLN A 69 32.49 20.44 -8.86
CA GLN A 69 33.05 21.79 -8.70
C GLN A 69 34.25 21.81 -7.74
N SER A 70 35.19 20.88 -7.91
CA SER A 70 36.26 20.52 -6.95
C SER A 70 37.08 21.69 -6.37
N ASN A 71 37.15 22.84 -7.05
CA ASN A 71 37.90 24.03 -6.62
C ASN A 71 37.02 25.21 -6.17
N SER A 72 35.71 25.04 -6.04
CA SER A 72 34.79 26.13 -5.69
C SER A 72 33.74 25.71 -4.65
N PRO A 73 33.26 26.64 -3.81
CA PRO A 73 32.14 26.37 -2.93
C PRO A 73 30.95 25.81 -3.72
N PRO A 74 30.14 24.90 -3.14
CA PRO A 74 30.05 24.66 -1.69
C PRO A 74 30.80 23.42 -1.17
N CYS A 75 31.26 22.48 -2.02
CA CYS A 75 32.08 21.34 -1.58
C CYS A 75 33.59 21.56 -1.74
N GLY A 76 34.01 22.48 -2.61
CA GLY A 76 35.42 22.86 -2.79
C GLY A 76 35.83 24.06 -1.94
N GLY A 77 37.14 24.24 -1.75
CA GLY A 77 37.70 25.33 -0.95
C GLY A 77 37.60 25.06 0.56
N ASN A 78 36.91 25.94 1.31
CA ASN A 78 36.73 25.84 2.75
C ASN A 78 35.22 25.72 3.11
N PRO A 79 34.61 24.54 2.91
CA PRO A 79 33.20 24.30 3.21
C PRO A 79 32.90 24.46 4.72
N SER A 80 31.65 24.81 5.06
CA SER A 80 31.20 24.69 6.44
C SER A 80 31.21 23.23 6.90
N THR A 81 31.28 22.98 8.21
CA THR A 81 31.29 21.62 8.77
C THR A 81 30.07 20.80 8.32
N GLU A 82 28.90 21.42 8.25
CA GLU A 82 27.65 20.77 7.81
C GLU A 82 27.67 20.45 6.32
N MET A 83 28.28 21.32 5.50
CA MET A 83 28.42 21.09 4.07
C MET A 83 29.47 20.01 3.78
N ASP A 84 30.62 20.03 4.46
CA ASP A 84 31.65 18.99 4.31
C ASP A 84 31.08 17.60 4.67
N LYS A 85 30.27 17.51 5.74
CA LYS A 85 29.53 16.27 6.08
C LYS A 85 28.62 15.81 4.94
N PHE A 86 27.85 16.70 4.32
CA PHE A 86 27.01 16.36 3.16
C PHE A 86 27.82 15.90 1.95
N CYS A 87 28.91 16.60 1.61
CA CYS A 87 29.79 16.25 0.49
C CYS A 87 30.43 14.86 0.67
N ARG A 88 30.81 14.49 1.90
CA ARG A 88 31.53 13.24 2.20
C ARG A 88 30.63 12.06 2.52
N THR A 89 29.36 12.28 2.87
CA THR A 89 28.42 11.20 3.18
C THR A 89 27.72 10.72 1.92
N ALA A 90 27.70 9.41 1.66
CA ALA A 90 26.89 8.84 0.58
C ALA A 90 25.40 8.99 0.90
N ILE A 91 24.56 9.27 -0.10
CA ILE A 91 23.11 9.35 0.11
C ILE A 91 22.59 7.90 0.27
N PRO A 92 22.01 7.54 1.42
CA PRO A 92 21.46 6.20 1.65
C PRO A 92 20.19 5.96 0.83
N ASP A 93 19.72 4.71 0.80
CA ASP A 93 18.39 4.40 0.31
C ASP A 93 17.33 4.77 1.36
N PHE A 94 16.52 5.78 1.05
CA PHE A 94 15.51 6.32 1.97
C PHE A 94 14.38 5.32 2.17
N ILE A 95 14.06 4.49 1.17
CA ILE A 95 12.99 3.49 1.26
C ILE A 95 13.32 2.42 2.31
N SER A 96 14.59 1.99 2.34
CA SER A 96 15.07 0.95 3.28
C SER A 96 15.03 1.37 4.75
N THR A 97 14.88 2.66 5.05
CA THR A 97 14.88 3.18 6.43
C THR A 97 13.62 2.83 7.21
N VAL A 98 12.54 2.51 6.52
CA VAL A 98 11.22 2.27 7.13
C VAL A 98 11.00 0.77 7.33
N ASN A 99 10.82 0.36 8.59
CA ASN A 99 10.53 -1.04 8.93
C ASN A 99 9.45 -1.14 10.01
N PHE A 100 8.23 -1.45 9.59
CA PHE A 100 7.04 -1.53 10.46
C PHE A 100 7.13 -2.69 11.44
N VAL A 101 7.63 -3.84 10.98
CA VAL A 101 7.75 -5.06 11.79
C VAL A 101 8.77 -4.86 12.90
N LYS A 102 9.93 -4.29 12.58
CA LYS A 102 10.96 -3.94 13.57
C LYS A 102 10.41 -2.93 14.58
N LYS A 103 9.75 -1.86 14.10
CA LYS A 103 9.19 -0.83 14.98
C LYS A 103 8.21 -1.42 16.00
N GLN A 104 7.32 -2.31 15.57
CA GLN A 104 6.37 -2.95 16.47
C GLN A 104 7.04 -3.99 17.39
N ASN A 105 7.95 -4.80 16.87
CA ASN A 105 8.65 -5.83 17.64
C ASN A 105 9.56 -5.25 18.73
N ASP A 106 10.15 -4.08 18.50
CA ASP A 106 11.04 -3.40 19.45
C ASP A 106 10.26 -2.51 20.46
N SER A 107 8.96 -2.31 20.26
CA SER A 107 8.07 -1.50 21.10
C SER A 107 7.26 -2.34 22.08
N LYS A 108 6.64 -1.70 23.08
CA LYS A 108 5.65 -2.36 23.95
C LYS A 108 4.45 -2.86 23.13
N PRO A 109 3.85 -4.02 23.46
CA PRO A 109 2.85 -4.70 22.62
C PRO A 109 1.52 -3.95 22.45
N GLU A 110 1.23 -2.93 23.26
CA GLU A 110 -0.12 -2.36 23.35
C GLU A 110 -0.41 -1.19 22.40
N GLY A 111 0.59 -0.57 21.75
CA GLY A 111 0.38 0.52 20.78
C GLY A 111 -0.39 1.74 21.34
N PRO A 112 -0.66 2.80 20.57
CA PRO A 112 -0.50 2.94 19.12
C PRO A 112 0.97 3.02 18.67
N PHE A 113 1.22 2.66 17.41
CA PHE A 113 2.52 2.69 16.76
C PHE A 113 2.54 3.77 15.67
N SER A 114 3.73 4.31 15.43
CA SER A 114 3.97 5.35 14.44
C SER A 114 5.38 5.21 13.90
N ILE A 115 5.56 5.37 12.60
CA ILE A 115 6.87 5.46 11.96
C ILE A 115 6.89 6.62 10.98
N ASP A 116 7.96 7.40 11.04
CA ASP A 116 8.18 8.52 10.15
C ASP A 116 8.74 8.04 8.80
N MET A 117 8.52 8.79 7.73
CA MET A 117 9.08 8.51 6.42
C MET A 117 9.91 9.73 5.96
N PRO A 118 11.22 9.59 5.72
CA PRO A 118 12.08 8.44 6.08
C PRO A 118 12.22 8.28 7.62
N ASN A 119 12.83 7.16 8.05
CA ASN A 119 13.12 6.84 9.45
C ASN A 119 14.59 6.46 9.69
N PHE A 120 15.49 7.42 9.52
CA PHE A 120 16.90 7.23 9.83
C PHE A 120 17.15 7.06 11.33
N GLU A 121 18.20 6.31 11.66
CA GLU A 121 18.70 6.18 13.02
C GLU A 121 19.21 7.53 13.57
N GLN A 122 19.04 7.71 14.89
CA GLN A 122 19.45 8.92 15.59
C GLN A 122 20.98 9.12 15.47
N GLY A 123 21.39 10.35 15.14
CA GLY A 123 22.80 10.70 14.95
C GLY A 123 23.33 10.46 13.53
N SER A 124 22.52 9.92 12.62
CA SER A 124 22.88 9.88 11.20
C SER A 124 22.85 11.28 10.58
N THR A 125 23.65 11.52 9.54
CA THR A 125 23.68 12.81 8.82
C THR A 125 22.31 13.24 8.29
N PHE A 126 21.38 12.30 8.11
CA PHE A 126 20.07 12.51 7.51
C PHE A 126 18.91 12.43 8.51
N ASP A 127 19.17 12.23 9.81
CA ASP A 127 18.12 12.06 10.83
C ASP A 127 17.16 13.25 10.93
N PHE A 128 17.64 14.46 10.65
CA PHE A 128 16.82 15.68 10.59
C PHE A 128 15.76 15.66 9.47
N LEU A 129 15.90 14.76 8.48
CA LEU A 129 14.92 14.55 7.41
C LEU A 129 13.78 13.63 7.84
N ASN A 130 13.85 13.00 9.02
CA ASN A 130 12.80 12.11 9.49
C ASN A 130 11.42 12.78 9.44
N GLY A 131 10.46 12.07 8.85
CA GLY A 131 9.08 12.49 8.71
C GLY A 131 8.85 13.61 7.68
N ILE A 132 9.83 13.95 6.84
CA ILE A 132 9.63 14.96 5.78
C ILE A 132 8.63 14.50 4.72
N CYS A 133 8.56 13.20 4.52
CA CYS A 133 7.66 12.52 3.60
C CYS A 133 6.49 11.85 4.31
N GLY A 134 6.07 12.39 5.47
CA GLY A 134 4.90 11.95 6.20
C GLY A 134 5.19 10.90 7.28
N THR A 135 4.12 10.43 7.91
CA THR A 135 4.15 9.51 9.04
C THR A 135 3.01 8.50 8.89
N VAL A 136 3.32 7.22 9.04
CA VAL A 136 2.34 6.13 9.02
C VAL A 136 2.06 5.70 10.45
N LYS A 137 0.78 5.60 10.82
CA LYS A 137 0.32 5.19 12.14
C LYS A 137 -0.52 3.93 12.06
N TRP A 138 -0.47 3.11 13.10
CA TRP A 138 -1.33 1.94 13.23
C TRP A 138 -1.51 1.55 14.69
N LYS A 139 -2.60 0.85 14.99
CA LYS A 139 -2.92 0.35 16.34
C LYS A 139 -2.44 -1.09 16.50
N SER A 140 -2.30 -1.54 17.75
CA SER A 140 -2.20 -2.96 18.06
C SER A 140 -3.53 -3.67 17.75
N ILE A 141 -3.50 -5.00 17.61
CA ILE A 141 -4.69 -5.79 17.40
C ILE A 141 -5.27 -6.15 18.77
N SER A 142 -6.40 -5.56 19.10
CA SER A 142 -7.11 -5.83 20.36
C SER A 142 -7.73 -7.22 20.37
N GLY A 143 -7.89 -7.80 21.55
CA GLY A 143 -8.61 -9.05 21.75
C GLY A 143 -7.80 -10.32 21.53
N LEU A 144 -6.52 -10.22 21.12
CA LEU A 144 -5.60 -11.36 21.02
C LEU A 144 -5.03 -11.78 22.38
N SER A 145 -5.04 -13.08 22.65
CA SER A 145 -4.50 -13.69 23.86
C SER A 145 -4.11 -15.16 23.60
N ALA A 146 -3.31 -15.76 24.49
CA ALA A 146 -2.90 -17.17 24.33
C ALA A 146 -4.09 -18.14 24.39
N ASN A 147 -5.13 -17.80 25.16
CA ASN A 147 -6.39 -18.52 25.21
C ASN A 147 -7.52 -17.56 24.85
N MET A 148 -8.01 -17.69 23.63
CA MET A 148 -9.04 -16.83 23.05
C MET A 148 -10.47 -17.27 23.44
N GLY A 149 -10.60 -18.35 24.23
CA GLY A 149 -11.86 -19.05 24.46
C GLY A 149 -12.24 -19.98 23.30
N LYS A 150 -13.33 -20.74 23.47
CA LYS A 150 -13.92 -21.62 22.43
C LYS A 150 -12.92 -22.58 21.76
N GLY A 151 -12.01 -23.15 22.55
CA GLY A 151 -11.02 -24.11 22.07
C GLY A 151 -9.85 -23.53 21.27
N ILE A 152 -9.75 -22.20 21.12
CA ILE A 152 -8.66 -21.52 20.43
C ILE A 152 -7.51 -21.28 21.42
N ASN A 153 -6.48 -22.12 21.32
CA ASN A 153 -5.24 -21.98 22.09
C ASN A 153 -4.08 -21.70 21.12
N LEU A 154 -3.47 -20.53 21.26
CA LEU A 154 -2.33 -20.11 20.46
C LEU A 154 -1.05 -20.34 21.26
N ASN A 155 -0.05 -20.97 20.65
CA ASN A 155 1.28 -21.01 21.23
C ASN A 155 1.94 -19.62 21.17
N SER A 156 3.05 -19.43 21.89
CA SER A 156 3.72 -18.12 21.99
C SER A 156 4.16 -17.55 20.63
N SER A 157 4.56 -18.41 19.68
CA SER A 157 4.95 -18.00 18.33
C SER A 157 3.74 -17.58 17.49
N GLU A 158 2.63 -18.32 17.60
CA GLU A 158 1.36 -18.03 16.93
C GLU A 158 0.77 -16.71 17.41
N LEU A 159 0.74 -16.50 18.72
CA LEU A 159 0.27 -15.25 19.32
C LEU A 159 1.14 -14.07 18.88
N LYS A 160 2.47 -14.22 18.92
CA LYS A 160 3.39 -13.16 18.47
C LYS A 160 3.19 -12.83 16.99
N THR A 161 3.00 -13.85 16.15
CA THR A 161 2.76 -13.64 14.71
C THR A 161 1.40 -12.98 14.46
N ALA A 162 0.36 -13.37 15.20
CA ALA A 162 -0.94 -12.72 15.14
C ALA A 162 -0.87 -11.26 15.61
N GLN A 163 -0.10 -10.95 16.66
CA GLN A 163 0.09 -9.58 17.13
C GLN A 163 0.84 -8.70 16.10
N LEU A 164 1.84 -9.28 15.41
CA LEU A 164 2.61 -8.58 14.39
C LEU A 164 1.93 -8.53 13.01
N SER A 165 0.80 -9.21 12.81
CA SER A 165 0.20 -9.38 11.47
C SER A 165 -0.10 -8.06 10.79
N ARG A 166 -0.58 -7.05 11.54
CA ARG A 166 -0.81 -5.69 11.00
C ARG A 166 0.48 -5.03 10.53
N ALA A 167 1.56 -5.05 11.32
CA ALA A 167 2.84 -4.52 10.86
C ALA A 167 3.40 -5.27 9.64
N ILE A 168 3.20 -6.59 9.55
CA ILE A 168 3.59 -7.39 8.39
C ILE A 168 2.77 -7.00 7.16
N ALA A 169 1.45 -6.81 7.32
CA ALA A 169 0.55 -6.39 6.26
C ALA A 169 0.92 -4.99 5.73
N ILE A 170 1.20 -4.04 6.62
CA ILE A 170 1.68 -2.70 6.24
C ILE A 170 3.05 -2.80 5.53
N GLN A 171 3.95 -3.65 6.02
CA GLN A 171 5.26 -3.85 5.39
C GLN A 171 5.13 -4.42 3.97
N GLN A 172 4.23 -5.37 3.74
CA GLN A 172 3.99 -5.91 2.40
C GLN A 172 3.42 -4.84 1.48
N MET A 173 2.39 -4.11 1.94
CA MET A 173 1.82 -2.98 1.20
C MET A 173 2.89 -1.95 0.84
N TYR A 174 3.80 -1.63 1.78
CA TYR A 174 4.94 -0.75 1.56
C TYR A 174 5.89 -1.28 0.47
N VAL A 175 6.27 -2.56 0.51
CA VAL A 175 7.14 -3.15 -0.52
C VAL A 175 6.46 -3.13 -1.89
N THR A 176 5.18 -3.49 -1.98
CA THR A 176 4.41 -3.46 -3.24
C THR A 176 4.37 -2.05 -3.83
N LEU A 177 4.04 -1.04 -3.02
CA LEU A 177 3.97 0.36 -3.47
C LEU A 177 5.34 0.95 -3.82
N SER A 178 6.43 0.44 -3.25
CA SER A 178 7.78 0.97 -3.54
C SER A 178 8.16 0.81 -5.01
N THR A 179 7.72 -0.28 -5.65
CA THR A 179 7.91 -0.51 -7.08
C THR A 179 7.13 0.51 -7.92
N VAL A 180 5.89 0.81 -7.51
CA VAL A 180 5.06 1.83 -8.16
C VAL A 180 5.71 3.22 -8.03
N ALA A 181 6.14 3.59 -6.82
CA ALA A 181 6.81 4.85 -6.55
C ALA A 181 8.10 5.00 -7.38
N GLN A 182 8.89 3.91 -7.50
CA GLN A 182 10.10 3.91 -8.32
C GLN A 182 9.80 4.14 -9.80
N VAL A 183 8.77 3.50 -10.35
CA VAL A 183 8.34 3.72 -11.73
C VAL A 183 7.89 5.17 -11.93
N MET A 184 7.08 5.73 -11.02
CA MET A 184 6.63 7.12 -11.08
C MET A 184 7.80 8.11 -11.08
N VAL A 185 8.75 7.96 -10.16
CA VAL A 185 9.93 8.85 -10.04
C VAL A 185 10.91 8.67 -11.21
N ASN A 186 11.05 7.46 -11.76
CA ASN A 186 11.90 7.23 -12.93
C ASN A 186 11.29 7.75 -14.24
N ASN A 187 9.97 7.85 -14.29
CA ASN A 187 9.23 8.34 -15.44
C ASN A 187 9.24 9.87 -15.54
N ASP A 188 9.45 10.60 -14.45
CA ASP A 188 9.51 12.05 -14.48
C ASP A 188 10.81 12.54 -15.17
N PRO A 189 10.71 13.38 -16.23
CA PRO A 189 11.86 13.92 -16.97
C PRO A 189 12.91 14.60 -16.10
N ALA A 190 12.49 15.30 -15.04
CA ALA A 190 13.36 16.09 -14.19
C ALA A 190 14.28 15.24 -13.28
N PHE A 191 13.99 13.94 -13.11
CA PHE A 191 14.87 13.01 -12.39
C PHE A 191 15.74 12.14 -13.33
N SER A 192 15.73 12.42 -14.64
CA SER A 192 16.57 11.75 -15.63
C SER A 192 18.00 12.29 -15.59
N THR A 193 19.00 11.43 -15.44
CA THR A 193 20.43 11.81 -15.38
C THR A 193 21.06 12.07 -16.75
N THR A 194 20.35 11.73 -17.82
CA THR A 194 20.76 12.05 -19.19
C THR A 194 20.39 13.49 -19.51
N SER A 195 21.38 14.37 -19.57
CA SER A 195 21.28 15.69 -20.20
C SER A 195 20.93 15.53 -21.67
N SER A 196 19.67 15.25 -22.00
CA SER A 196 19.23 15.23 -23.38
C SER A 196 18.99 16.66 -23.82
N THR A 197 19.94 17.18 -24.60
CA THR A 197 19.71 18.18 -25.66
C THR A 197 18.73 17.70 -26.75
N GLY A 198 17.92 16.67 -26.46
CA GLY A 198 16.87 16.13 -27.31
C GLY A 198 15.51 16.65 -26.86
N ASN A 199 14.78 17.23 -27.81
CA ASN A 199 13.47 17.87 -27.63
C ASN A 199 12.57 17.20 -26.57
N SER A 200 12.11 17.98 -25.59
CA SER A 200 10.97 17.72 -24.69
C SER A 200 9.62 17.53 -25.43
N LYS A 201 9.64 17.42 -26.76
CA LYS A 201 8.43 17.35 -27.61
C LYS A 201 7.70 16.00 -27.53
N ASN A 202 8.29 14.98 -26.91
CA ASN A 202 7.73 13.63 -26.89
C ASN A 202 7.26 13.18 -25.49
N ASP A 203 7.56 13.94 -24.43
CA ASP A 203 7.07 13.61 -23.09
C ASP A 203 5.56 13.85 -23.02
N PHE A 204 4.86 13.05 -22.20
CA PHE A 204 3.42 13.22 -21.99
C PHE A 204 3.10 14.53 -21.25
N SER A 205 3.90 14.86 -20.24
CA SER A 205 3.80 16.09 -19.44
C SER A 205 5.14 16.48 -18.82
N ASP A 206 5.22 17.68 -18.22
CA ASP A 206 6.43 18.19 -17.56
C ASP A 206 6.87 17.34 -16.34
N ILE A 207 6.01 16.44 -15.87
CA ILE A 207 6.30 15.51 -14.76
C ILE A 207 6.28 14.03 -15.19
N ALA A 208 6.11 13.74 -16.49
CA ALA A 208 5.92 12.37 -16.94
C ALA A 208 6.30 12.16 -18.42
N LYS A 209 7.27 11.27 -18.68
CA LYS A 209 7.62 10.81 -20.05
C LYS A 209 6.48 10.01 -20.67
N GLN A 210 5.91 9.06 -19.91
CA GLN A 210 4.74 8.27 -20.26
C GLN A 210 3.59 8.53 -19.30
N GLN A 211 2.35 8.40 -19.76
CA GLN A 211 1.17 8.58 -18.92
C GLN A 211 0.96 7.42 -17.95
N PHE A 212 0.35 7.73 -16.80
CA PHE A 212 -0.04 6.72 -15.80
C PHE A 212 -1.34 5.99 -16.20
N GLY A 213 -2.21 6.66 -16.95
CA GLY A 213 -3.45 6.11 -17.49
C GLY A 213 -4.70 6.51 -16.69
N VAL A 214 -5.86 6.13 -17.23
CA VAL A 214 -7.19 6.45 -16.71
C VAL A 214 -8.10 5.22 -16.78
N PRO A 215 -9.15 5.16 -15.94
CA PRO A 215 -10.16 4.09 -15.99
C PRO A 215 -10.99 4.14 -17.28
N TYR A 216 -11.37 2.97 -17.77
CA TYR A 216 -12.18 2.79 -18.97
C TYR A 216 -13.39 1.88 -18.69
N LYS A 217 -14.47 2.14 -19.42
CA LYS A 217 -15.66 1.28 -19.53
C LYS A 217 -15.31 0.02 -20.33
N ALA A 218 -16.08 -1.05 -20.13
CA ALA A 218 -15.99 -2.27 -20.96
C ALA A 218 -16.16 -1.98 -22.47
N SER A 219 -16.88 -0.91 -22.82
CA SER A 219 -17.06 -0.45 -24.20
C SER A 219 -15.83 0.23 -24.82
N GLY A 220 -14.72 0.37 -24.08
CA GLY A 220 -13.49 1.01 -24.56
C GLY A 220 -13.52 2.53 -24.58
N GLN A 221 -14.46 3.15 -23.84
CA GLN A 221 -14.49 4.61 -23.63
C GLN A 221 -13.93 4.96 -22.24
N PRO A 222 -13.25 6.11 -22.07
CA PRO A 222 -12.85 6.58 -20.74
C PRO A 222 -14.05 6.69 -19.80
N CYS A 223 -13.80 6.43 -18.52
CA CYS A 223 -14.78 6.70 -17.48
C CYS A 223 -14.76 8.18 -17.09
N GLU A 224 -15.93 8.79 -16.97
CA GLU A 224 -16.04 10.15 -16.43
C GLU A 224 -16.27 10.12 -14.91
N ILE A 225 -17.09 9.17 -14.44
CA ILE A 225 -17.51 9.03 -13.04
C ILE A 225 -17.50 7.57 -12.59
N TYR A 226 -17.39 7.31 -11.29
CA TYR A 226 -17.33 5.93 -10.78
C TYR A 226 -18.56 5.08 -11.16
N SER A 227 -19.75 5.68 -11.22
CA SER A 227 -20.98 4.97 -11.60
C SER A 227 -21.01 4.47 -13.05
N ASP A 228 -20.01 4.81 -13.87
CA ASP A 228 -19.85 4.33 -15.24
C ASP A 228 -19.45 2.84 -15.35
N VAL A 229 -19.13 2.18 -14.23
CA VAL A 229 -18.65 0.78 -14.19
C VAL A 229 -17.33 0.63 -14.95
N CYS A 230 -16.26 1.12 -14.34
CA CYS A 230 -14.93 1.18 -14.95
C CYS A 230 -14.18 -0.15 -14.79
N GLN A 231 -14.14 -0.96 -15.84
CA GLN A 231 -13.59 -2.33 -15.75
C GLN A 231 -12.18 -2.47 -16.35
N THR A 232 -11.76 -1.50 -17.15
CA THR A 232 -10.48 -1.55 -17.87
C THR A 232 -9.66 -0.30 -17.60
N TRP A 233 -8.42 -0.28 -18.10
CA TRP A 233 -7.48 0.82 -17.93
C TRP A 233 -6.88 1.17 -19.29
N GLY A 234 -6.64 2.45 -19.53
CA GLY A 234 -6.17 2.92 -20.83
C GLY A 234 -5.57 4.31 -20.79
N ALA A 235 -5.23 4.81 -21.98
CA ALA A 235 -4.62 6.12 -22.15
C ALA A 235 -5.61 7.25 -21.83
N ALA A 236 -5.17 8.29 -21.14
CA ALA A 236 -5.92 9.54 -21.06
C ALA A 236 -6.14 10.11 -22.47
N THR A 237 -7.37 10.51 -22.77
CA THR A 237 -7.66 11.20 -24.03
C THR A 237 -7.14 12.64 -23.94
N SER A 238 -5.99 12.89 -24.58
CA SER A 238 -5.29 14.18 -24.76
C SER A 238 -4.46 14.75 -23.59
N SER A 239 -3.17 14.98 -23.85
CA SER A 239 -2.50 16.28 -23.67
C SER A 239 -1.15 16.29 -24.41
N SER A 240 -0.97 17.23 -25.35
CA SER A 240 0.24 17.73 -26.06
C SER A 240 1.40 16.81 -26.53
N GLY A 241 1.61 15.62 -25.96
CA GLY A 241 2.71 14.71 -26.27
C GLY A 241 2.28 13.49 -27.08
N SER A 242 3.17 13.01 -27.95
CA SER A 242 2.93 11.97 -28.96
C SER A 242 3.05 10.52 -28.45
N THR A 243 3.07 10.28 -27.14
CA THR A 243 3.38 8.94 -26.57
C THR A 243 2.10 8.22 -26.09
N PRO A 244 1.60 7.20 -26.83
CA PRO A 244 0.31 6.57 -26.55
C PRO A 244 0.35 5.51 -25.43
N GLY A 245 1.53 5.09 -24.96
CA GLY A 245 1.67 4.02 -23.97
C GLY A 245 1.31 4.45 -22.54
N VAL A 246 0.67 3.55 -21.79
CA VAL A 246 0.41 3.68 -20.35
C VAL A 246 1.42 2.86 -19.55
N LEU A 247 1.88 3.40 -18.42
CA LEU A 247 2.81 2.72 -17.53
C LEU A 247 2.17 1.69 -16.61
N PHE A 248 0.95 2.00 -16.17
CA PHE A 248 0.23 1.21 -15.17
C PHE A 248 -0.99 0.56 -15.78
N ASN A 249 -1.50 -0.46 -15.09
CA ASN A 249 -2.72 -1.18 -15.40
C ASN A 249 -3.90 -0.74 -14.51
N GLY A 250 -3.66 0.21 -13.60
CA GLY A 250 -4.68 0.78 -12.71
C GLY A 250 -4.95 -0.03 -11.45
N THR A 251 -4.48 -1.27 -11.40
CA THR A 251 -4.72 -2.21 -10.31
C THR A 251 -3.62 -2.23 -9.25
N GLU A 252 -2.51 -1.51 -9.44
CA GLU A 252 -1.34 -1.56 -8.56
C GLU A 252 -1.67 -1.04 -7.16
N PHE A 253 -2.42 0.06 -7.07
CA PHE A 253 -2.86 0.62 -5.79
C PHE A 253 -3.84 -0.31 -5.05
N LEU A 254 -4.84 -0.82 -5.77
CA LEU A 254 -5.80 -1.79 -5.23
C LEU A 254 -5.13 -3.14 -4.89
N GLY A 255 -4.09 -3.52 -5.64
CA GLY A 255 -3.26 -4.69 -5.39
C GLY A 255 -2.52 -4.58 -4.07
N ALA A 256 -1.93 -3.42 -3.76
CA ALA A 256 -1.28 -3.20 -2.47
C ALA A 256 -2.26 -3.27 -1.28
N ILE A 257 -3.50 -2.79 -1.46
CA ILE A 257 -4.59 -2.95 -0.47
C ILE A 257 -4.98 -4.42 -0.33
N ASN A 258 -5.06 -5.16 -1.45
CA ASN A 258 -5.32 -6.60 -1.43
C ASN A 258 -4.23 -7.39 -0.72
N ASP A 259 -2.95 -7.03 -0.91
CA ASP A 259 -1.84 -7.66 -0.21
C ASP A 259 -1.97 -7.48 1.32
N TYR A 260 -2.31 -6.27 1.76
CA TYR A 260 -2.61 -6.01 3.17
C TYR A 260 -3.75 -6.90 3.67
N ASN A 261 -4.87 -6.90 2.94
CA ASN A 261 -6.06 -7.66 3.32
C ASN A 261 -5.79 -9.17 3.34
N GLY A 262 -5.02 -9.69 2.38
CA GLY A 262 -4.64 -11.10 2.32
C GLY A 262 -3.81 -11.54 3.53
N ILE A 263 -2.88 -10.70 3.99
CA ILE A 263 -2.08 -10.99 5.19
C ILE A 263 -2.91 -10.87 6.48
N MET A 264 -3.83 -9.91 6.53
CA MET A 264 -4.69 -9.70 7.71
C MET A 264 -5.78 -10.74 7.87
N THR A 265 -6.25 -11.31 6.76
CA THR A 265 -7.39 -12.22 6.70
C THR A 265 -7.36 -13.33 7.78
N PRO A 266 -6.27 -14.10 7.97
CA PRO A 266 -6.23 -15.11 9.03
C PRO A 266 -6.50 -14.54 10.42
N THR A 267 -5.93 -13.37 10.73
CA THR A 267 -6.10 -12.73 12.05
C THR A 267 -7.51 -12.20 12.23
N VAL A 268 -8.12 -11.65 11.18
CA VAL A 268 -9.52 -11.22 11.20
C VAL A 268 -10.45 -12.42 11.43
N ASN A 269 -10.25 -13.52 10.70
CA ASN A 269 -11.02 -14.75 10.89
C ASN A 269 -10.89 -15.31 12.31
N LEU A 270 -9.68 -15.29 12.87
CA LEU A 270 -9.42 -15.71 14.24
C LEU A 270 -10.23 -14.91 15.26
N LEU A 271 -10.31 -13.58 15.08
CA LEU A 271 -11.12 -12.70 15.93
C LEU A 271 -12.63 -12.98 15.77
N LYS A 272 -13.11 -13.25 14.55
CA LYS A 272 -14.52 -13.64 14.33
C LYS A 272 -14.88 -14.97 15.00
N GLN A 273 -14.00 -15.96 14.89
CA GLN A 273 -14.20 -17.30 15.46
C GLN A 273 -14.31 -17.25 16.99
N LYS A 274 -13.59 -16.33 17.63
CA LYS A 274 -13.76 -16.02 19.06
C LYS A 274 -15.19 -15.54 19.37
N ASP A 275 -15.84 -14.79 18.49
CA ASP A 275 -17.15 -14.18 18.74
C ASP A 275 -18.34 -15.06 18.29
N ALA A 276 -18.20 -15.91 17.26
CA ALA A 276 -19.26 -16.79 16.74
C ALA A 276 -19.53 -18.04 17.62
N LEU A 277 -20.80 -18.41 17.83
CA LEU A 277 -21.24 -19.30 18.93
C LEU A 277 -21.58 -20.77 18.56
N ALA A 278 -21.58 -21.24 17.30
CA ALA A 278 -22.27 -22.52 17.00
C ALA A 278 -21.63 -23.54 16.03
N ASN A 279 -20.66 -23.18 15.16
CA ASN A 279 -20.14 -24.13 14.15
C ASN A 279 -18.63 -24.46 14.25
N ASP A 280 -17.89 -23.80 15.16
CA ASP A 280 -16.41 -23.84 15.19
C ASP A 280 -15.81 -24.90 16.15
N ASP A 281 -16.61 -25.43 17.08
CA ASP A 281 -16.14 -26.40 18.10
C ASP A 281 -15.69 -27.74 17.51
N THR A 282 -16.34 -28.22 16.44
CA THR A 282 -15.96 -29.45 15.72
C THR A 282 -14.61 -29.29 15.01
N SER A 283 -14.36 -28.09 14.50
CA SER A 283 -13.18 -27.74 13.72
C SER A 283 -11.94 -27.51 14.59
N ARG A 284 -12.10 -26.96 15.80
CA ARG A 284 -11.02 -26.84 16.78
C ARG A 284 -10.65 -28.17 17.44
N LYS A 285 -11.64 -29.03 17.67
CA LYS A 285 -11.38 -30.44 18.04
C LYS A 285 -10.57 -31.16 16.96
N PHE A 286 -10.87 -30.94 15.68
CA PHE A 286 -10.08 -31.48 14.57
C PHE A 286 -8.60 -31.04 14.64
N ILE A 287 -8.31 -29.74 14.81
CA ILE A 287 -6.91 -29.25 14.91
C ILE A 287 -6.18 -29.87 16.11
N ALA A 288 -6.86 -29.95 17.26
CA ALA A 288 -6.29 -30.55 18.47
C ALA A 288 -6.01 -32.06 18.30
N GLU A 289 -6.94 -32.81 17.69
CA GLU A 289 -6.78 -34.24 17.44
C GLU A 289 -5.75 -34.54 16.35
N ALA A 290 -5.67 -33.72 15.30
CA ALA A 290 -4.67 -33.84 14.24
C ALA A 290 -3.25 -33.61 14.77
N ASN A 291 -3.06 -32.60 15.64
CA ASN A 291 -1.79 -32.38 16.34
C ASN A 291 -1.40 -33.54 17.27
N ALA A 292 -2.39 -34.22 17.88
CA ALA A 292 -2.14 -35.30 18.83
C ALA A 292 -1.95 -36.69 18.18
N LYS A 293 -2.62 -36.98 17.05
CA LYS A 293 -2.74 -38.35 16.50
C LYS A 293 -2.04 -38.57 15.15
N GLY A 294 -1.55 -37.51 14.48
CA GLY A 294 -0.79 -37.62 13.24
C GLY A 294 -1.60 -37.94 11.97
N TRP A 295 -0.95 -37.82 10.80
CA TRP A 295 -1.55 -37.70 9.47
C TRP A 295 -2.34 -38.91 8.93
N ILE A 296 -2.08 -40.12 9.41
CA ILE A 296 -2.68 -41.36 8.87
C ILE A 296 -4.21 -41.36 9.01
N MET A 297 -4.73 -40.58 9.95
CA MET A 297 -6.15 -40.44 10.19
C MET A 297 -6.80 -39.26 9.44
N ALA A 298 -6.02 -38.34 8.82
CA ALA A 298 -6.53 -37.10 8.20
C ALA A 298 -7.51 -37.30 7.03
N GLY A 299 -7.45 -38.44 6.33
CA GLY A 299 -8.33 -38.74 5.19
C GLY A 299 -9.81 -38.91 5.56
N SER A 300 -10.13 -39.37 6.77
CA SER A 300 -11.53 -39.50 7.23
C SER A 300 -12.14 -38.17 7.69
N TYR A 301 -11.32 -37.13 7.91
CA TYR A 301 -11.74 -35.83 8.45
C TYR A 301 -11.82 -34.72 7.38
N PHE A 302 -11.64 -35.07 6.11
CA PHE A 302 -11.73 -34.14 4.97
C PHE A 302 -13.05 -33.33 4.96
N PHE A 303 -14.16 -33.93 5.39
CA PHE A 303 -15.47 -33.26 5.47
C PHE A 303 -15.53 -32.15 6.53
N ASP A 304 -14.81 -32.27 7.64
CA ASP A 304 -14.74 -31.21 8.66
C ASP A 304 -13.78 -30.09 8.23
N LEU A 305 -12.78 -30.43 7.42
CA LEU A 305 -11.91 -29.49 6.70
C LEU A 305 -12.68 -28.69 5.64
N VAL A 306 -13.64 -29.33 4.96
CA VAL A 306 -14.58 -28.66 4.04
C VAL A 306 -15.57 -27.77 4.80
N LYS A 307 -16.01 -28.12 6.02
CA LYS A 307 -16.83 -27.23 6.87
C LYS A 307 -16.04 -26.01 7.38
N LEU A 308 -14.76 -26.19 7.74
CA LEU A 308 -13.81 -25.11 8.06
C LEU A 308 -13.68 -24.10 6.90
N ASN A 309 -13.61 -24.60 5.67
CA ASN A 309 -13.59 -23.75 4.48
C ASN A 309 -14.99 -23.19 4.14
N GLY A 310 -16.07 -23.94 4.40
CA GLY A 310 -17.45 -23.57 4.06
C GLY A 310 -18.06 -22.49 4.95
N SER A 311 -17.63 -22.36 6.21
CA SER A 311 -17.97 -21.21 7.07
C SER A 311 -17.25 -19.93 6.62
N ALA A 312 -16.02 -20.04 6.10
CA ALA A 312 -15.25 -18.90 5.57
C ALA A 312 -15.79 -18.34 4.23
N VAL A 313 -16.65 -19.09 3.53
CA VAL A 313 -17.30 -18.67 2.27
C VAL A 313 -18.67 -18.03 2.50
N LYS A 314 -19.28 -18.20 3.68
CA LYS A 314 -20.66 -17.75 3.96
C LYS A 314 -20.78 -16.31 4.45
N ASP A 315 -19.74 -15.77 5.09
CA ASP A 315 -19.76 -14.41 5.59
C ASP A 315 -19.06 -13.48 4.60
N ASP A 316 -19.73 -12.37 4.24
CA ASP A 316 -19.10 -11.27 3.52
C ASP A 316 -17.74 -10.95 4.15
N ALA A 317 -16.72 -10.69 3.32
CA ALA A 317 -15.36 -10.48 3.77
C ALA A 317 -15.28 -9.25 4.69
N ASP A 318 -15.41 -9.43 6.02
CA ASP A 318 -15.08 -8.33 6.93
C ASP A 318 -13.59 -8.01 6.79
N PHE A 319 -13.31 -6.74 6.57
CA PHE A 319 -11.97 -6.20 6.50
C PHE A 319 -11.46 -5.84 7.90
N ASP A 320 -10.13 -5.71 8.04
CA ASP A 320 -9.54 -5.18 9.27
C ASP A 320 -10.11 -3.78 9.56
N SER A 321 -10.64 -3.59 10.77
CA SER A 321 -11.26 -2.34 11.23
C SER A 321 -10.47 -1.75 12.39
N VAL A 322 -10.60 -0.43 12.59
CA VAL A 322 -9.87 0.28 13.67
C VAL A 322 -8.35 0.11 13.54
N THR A 323 -7.84 0.25 12.32
CA THR A 323 -6.45 -0.04 11.99
C THR A 323 -5.49 1.02 12.55
N GLY A 324 -5.96 2.26 12.76
CA GLY A 324 -5.13 3.42 13.08
C GLY A 324 -4.47 4.05 11.85
N LEU A 325 -4.60 3.42 10.67
CA LEU A 325 -4.03 3.93 9.41
C LEU A 325 -4.77 5.18 8.92
N GLU A 326 -6.00 5.40 9.37
CA GLU A 326 -6.76 6.64 9.19
C GLU A 326 -6.04 7.88 9.75
N ASP A 327 -5.19 7.71 10.76
CA ASP A 327 -4.42 8.79 11.41
C ASP A 327 -3.05 9.04 10.76
N SER A 328 -2.73 8.28 9.71
CA SER A 328 -1.53 8.48 8.89
C SER A 328 -1.66 9.78 8.10
N ASN A 329 -0.55 10.50 7.97
CA ASN A 329 -0.56 11.84 7.38
C ASN A 329 0.64 12.06 6.46
N PHE A 330 0.38 12.78 5.37
CA PHE A 330 1.38 13.27 4.45
C PHE A 330 1.06 14.73 4.10
N ASP A 331 2.00 15.63 4.36
CA ASP A 331 1.86 17.05 4.03
C ASP A 331 2.95 17.46 3.04
N LEU A 332 2.56 17.67 1.77
CA LEU A 332 3.48 18.09 0.71
C LEU A 332 4.28 19.34 1.08
N LYS A 333 3.70 20.27 1.85
CA LYS A 333 4.33 21.55 2.18
C LYS A 333 5.58 21.37 3.02
N GLN A 334 5.74 20.24 3.71
CA GLN A 334 6.90 19.94 4.54
C GLN A 334 8.22 19.91 3.75
N LEU A 335 8.17 19.67 2.43
CA LEU A 335 9.34 19.70 1.55
C LEU A 335 9.88 21.11 1.34
N THR A 336 9.01 22.09 1.14
CA THR A 336 9.40 23.47 0.78
C THR A 336 9.33 24.44 1.95
N LYS A 337 8.63 24.10 3.04
CA LYS A 337 8.55 24.90 4.27
C LYS A 337 9.91 25.43 4.78
N PRO A 338 11.04 24.69 4.71
CA PRO A 338 12.33 25.22 5.15
C PRO A 338 12.82 26.44 4.35
N PHE A 339 12.28 26.68 3.15
CA PHE A 339 12.72 27.73 2.22
C PHE A 339 11.92 29.03 2.39
N ASP A 340 10.77 29.01 3.08
CA ASP A 340 9.87 30.17 3.23
C ASP A 340 10.47 31.33 4.06
N LYS A 341 11.47 31.05 4.92
CA LYS A 341 12.06 32.01 5.87
C LYS A 341 13.58 31.90 5.93
N THR A 342 14.27 32.02 4.79
CA THR A 342 15.74 32.06 4.71
C THR A 342 16.43 30.89 5.46
N CYS A 343 16.02 29.65 5.16
CA CYS A 343 16.61 28.44 5.74
C CYS A 343 16.58 28.37 7.29
N GLN A 344 15.41 28.57 7.90
CA GLN A 344 15.22 28.48 9.36
C GLN A 344 14.34 27.29 9.78
N GLY A 345 14.44 26.89 11.05
CA GLY A 345 13.61 25.86 11.67
C GLY A 345 14.23 24.45 11.64
N THR A 346 13.41 23.44 11.96
CA THR A 346 13.85 22.06 12.24
C THR A 346 14.57 21.39 11.05
N ARG A 347 14.36 21.88 9.82
CA ARG A 347 14.97 21.34 8.60
C ARG A 347 15.78 22.38 7.82
N ALA A 348 16.31 23.38 8.54
CA ALA A 348 17.17 24.43 7.96
C ALA A 348 18.32 23.87 7.12
N LEU A 349 18.94 22.76 7.55
CA LEU A 349 20.04 22.11 6.83
C LEU A 349 19.66 21.74 5.39
N LEU A 350 18.43 21.28 5.15
CA LEU A 350 17.97 20.94 3.80
C LEU A 350 18.01 22.17 2.89
N CYS A 351 17.52 23.31 3.39
CA CYS A 351 17.54 24.56 2.65
C CYS A 351 18.96 25.06 2.39
N THR A 352 19.87 24.92 3.36
CA THR A 352 21.30 25.23 3.20
C THR A 352 21.95 24.34 2.14
N TRP A 353 21.67 23.03 2.13
CA TRP A 353 22.20 22.09 1.13
C TRP A 353 21.76 22.43 -0.29
N PHE A 354 20.56 22.99 -0.45
CA PHE A 354 20.07 23.48 -1.74
C PHE A 354 20.32 24.99 -1.97
N GLN A 355 21.17 25.64 -1.16
CA GLN A 355 21.51 27.07 -1.29
C GLN A 355 20.28 27.98 -1.40
N ASN A 356 19.26 27.74 -0.57
CA ASN A 356 17.99 28.47 -0.56
C ASN A 356 17.19 28.39 -1.88
N LYS A 357 17.44 27.39 -2.74
CA LYS A 357 16.68 27.13 -3.97
C LYS A 357 15.78 25.91 -3.81
N SER A 358 14.47 26.11 -3.90
CA SER A 358 13.49 25.04 -3.70
C SER A 358 13.11 24.30 -4.98
N ASP A 359 13.58 24.73 -6.17
CA ASP A 359 13.14 24.23 -7.49
C ASP A 359 13.12 22.69 -7.58
N LYS A 360 14.19 22.06 -7.09
CA LYS A 360 14.34 20.59 -7.08
C LYS A 360 13.31 19.88 -6.20
N LEU A 361 12.89 20.52 -5.10
CA LEU A 361 11.87 19.98 -4.19
C LEU A 361 10.45 20.30 -4.65
N VAL A 362 10.26 21.44 -5.31
CA VAL A 362 9.02 21.81 -5.99
C VAL A 362 8.69 20.82 -7.11
N GLN A 363 9.70 20.27 -7.79
CA GLN A 363 9.50 19.18 -8.75
C GLN A 363 8.88 17.93 -8.10
N ILE A 364 9.35 17.55 -6.91
CA ILE A 364 8.79 16.41 -6.17
C ILE A 364 7.33 16.68 -5.82
N GLN A 365 7.00 17.91 -5.41
CA GLN A 365 5.62 18.30 -5.16
C GLN A 365 4.77 18.21 -6.43
N SER A 366 5.29 18.71 -7.54
CA SER A 366 4.63 18.68 -8.85
C SER A 366 4.34 17.25 -9.32
N LEU A 367 5.24 16.29 -9.10
CA LEU A 367 4.97 14.89 -9.40
C LEU A 367 3.79 14.33 -8.57
N ILE A 368 3.63 14.79 -7.33
CA ILE A 368 2.59 14.29 -6.43
C ILE A 368 1.22 14.91 -6.74
N ASN A 369 1.13 16.23 -6.90
CA ASN A 369 -0.14 16.95 -7.03
C ASN A 369 -0.28 17.80 -8.31
N GLY A 370 0.74 17.89 -9.15
CA GLY A 370 0.73 18.66 -10.40
C GLY A 370 1.02 20.16 -10.25
N VAL A 371 1.26 20.67 -9.03
CA VAL A 371 1.52 22.10 -8.78
C VAL A 371 3.00 22.34 -8.48
N PRO A 372 3.63 23.36 -9.09
CA PRO A 372 3.10 24.29 -10.08
C PRO A 372 3.25 23.82 -11.54
N ALA A 373 3.89 22.68 -11.81
CA ALA A 373 4.35 22.32 -13.16
C ALA A 373 3.21 22.15 -14.19
N LEU A 374 2.06 21.61 -13.80
CA LEU A 374 0.98 21.27 -14.74
C LEU A 374 -0.21 22.22 -14.70
N SER A 375 -0.56 22.75 -13.52
CA SER A 375 -1.67 23.68 -13.34
C SER A 375 -1.55 24.46 -12.03
N GLN A 376 -2.34 25.52 -11.89
CA GLN A 376 -2.36 26.33 -10.66
C GLN A 376 -3.03 25.62 -9.48
N ASP A 377 -4.10 24.86 -9.73
CA ASP A 377 -4.88 24.20 -8.67
C ASP A 377 -4.45 22.75 -8.40
N GLY A 378 -3.85 22.09 -9.40
CA GLY A 378 -3.42 20.70 -9.31
C GLY A 378 -4.51 19.69 -9.04
N VAL A 379 -4.10 18.51 -8.59
CA VAL A 379 -4.98 17.48 -8.04
C VAL A 379 -4.92 17.56 -6.52
N LYS A 380 -6.08 17.70 -5.88
CA LYS A 380 -6.17 17.62 -4.41
C LYS A 380 -5.87 16.19 -3.96
N GLN A 381 -5.39 16.04 -2.72
CA GLN A 381 -5.26 14.71 -2.11
C GLN A 381 -6.62 13.98 -2.22
N PRO A 382 -6.67 12.78 -2.81
CA PRO A 382 -7.93 12.09 -3.02
C PRO A 382 -8.59 11.75 -1.67
N ASP A 383 -9.87 12.06 -1.51
CA ASP A 383 -10.68 11.40 -0.47
C ASP A 383 -10.84 9.94 -0.89
N LEU A 384 -10.58 8.98 -0.02
CA LEU A 384 -10.65 7.55 -0.32
C LEU A 384 -11.92 6.88 0.21
N LYS A 385 -12.84 7.67 0.74
CA LYS A 385 -14.19 7.21 1.07
C LYS A 385 -14.95 6.78 -0.20
N PRO A 386 -15.91 5.85 -0.07
CA PRO A 386 -16.79 5.50 -1.16
C PRO A 386 -17.53 6.74 -1.68
N ASP A 387 -17.38 7.00 -2.98
CA ASP A 387 -18.05 8.10 -3.66
C ASP A 387 -18.45 7.66 -5.07
N THR A 388 -19.75 7.52 -5.29
CA THR A 388 -20.30 7.14 -6.60
C THR A 388 -20.18 8.25 -7.64
N GLY A 389 -20.01 9.51 -7.20
CA GLY A 389 -19.78 10.67 -8.03
C GLY A 389 -18.30 11.01 -8.25
N ARG A 390 -17.36 10.16 -7.78
CA ARG A 390 -15.92 10.36 -7.99
C ARG A 390 -15.64 10.50 -9.48
N LYS A 391 -15.04 11.63 -9.86
CA LYS A 391 -14.67 11.93 -11.24
C LYS A 391 -13.28 11.41 -11.56
N ALA A 392 -13.08 10.96 -12.79
CA ALA A 392 -11.74 10.66 -13.29
C ALA A 392 -10.91 11.96 -13.39
N VAL A 393 -9.63 11.83 -13.10
CA VAL A 393 -8.63 12.87 -13.38
C VAL A 393 -8.04 12.57 -14.75
N GLU A 394 -8.24 13.49 -15.69
CA GLU A 394 -7.80 13.34 -17.08
C GLU A 394 -6.62 14.27 -17.42
N GLY A 395 -6.18 14.20 -18.68
CA GLY A 395 -5.10 15.01 -19.22
C GLY A 395 -3.77 14.83 -18.50
N SER A 396 -2.94 15.86 -18.50
CA SER A 396 -1.62 15.83 -17.84
C SER A 396 -1.72 15.55 -16.34
N LEU A 397 -2.80 15.97 -15.67
CA LEU A 397 -3.01 15.75 -14.24
C LEU A 397 -3.20 14.27 -13.88
N SER A 398 -3.61 13.42 -14.84
CA SER A 398 -3.66 11.96 -14.65
C SER A 398 -2.27 11.35 -14.39
N SER A 399 -1.20 12.04 -14.77
CA SER A 399 0.20 11.63 -14.53
C SER A 399 0.78 12.10 -13.19
N THR A 400 -0.07 12.56 -12.27
CA THR A 400 0.33 12.85 -10.88
C THR A 400 0.07 11.64 -9.98
N VAL A 401 0.75 11.54 -8.84
CA VAL A 401 0.48 10.48 -7.84
C VAL A 401 -0.97 10.51 -7.38
N TYR A 402 -1.48 11.70 -7.08
CA TYR A 402 -2.87 11.88 -6.64
C TYR A 402 -3.88 11.58 -7.75
N GLY A 403 -3.59 11.97 -8.99
CA GLY A 403 -4.40 11.62 -10.15
C GLY A 403 -4.47 10.11 -10.37
N PHE A 404 -3.32 9.43 -10.31
CA PHE A 404 -3.25 7.97 -10.40
C PHE A 404 -4.07 7.29 -9.30
N VAL A 405 -3.88 7.65 -8.03
CA VAL A 405 -4.63 7.04 -6.93
C VAL A 405 -6.12 7.26 -7.09
N ASN A 406 -6.57 8.48 -7.43
CA ASN A 406 -7.99 8.75 -7.64
C ASN A 406 -8.57 7.88 -8.76
N ASN A 407 -7.84 7.74 -9.86
CA ASN A 407 -8.24 6.94 -11.02
C ASN A 407 -8.24 5.44 -10.72
N SER A 408 -7.23 4.92 -10.01
CA SER A 408 -7.17 3.52 -9.58
C SER A 408 -8.33 3.14 -8.68
N MET A 409 -8.77 4.06 -7.81
CA MET A 409 -9.93 3.86 -6.95
C MET A 409 -11.25 3.76 -7.71
N MET A 410 -11.26 4.12 -9.00
CA MET A 410 -12.44 3.95 -9.85
C MET A 410 -12.53 2.58 -10.51
N VAL A 411 -11.44 1.81 -10.53
CA VAL A 411 -11.38 0.50 -11.21
C VAL A 411 -12.21 -0.53 -10.45
N GLN A 412 -13.18 -1.11 -11.14
CA GLN A 412 -14.07 -2.16 -10.68
C GLN A 412 -13.64 -3.49 -11.30
N LEU A 413 -12.97 -4.31 -10.49
CA LEU A 413 -12.54 -5.64 -10.93
C LEU A 413 -13.77 -6.55 -11.07
N PRO A 414 -13.86 -7.35 -12.13
CA PRO A 414 -14.91 -8.36 -12.23
C PRO A 414 -14.77 -9.35 -11.06
N GLY A 415 -15.86 -9.57 -10.32
CA GLY A 415 -15.86 -10.51 -9.19
C GLY A 415 -15.41 -11.92 -9.62
N GLN A 416 -14.76 -12.66 -8.72
CA GLN A 416 -14.20 -13.98 -9.04
C GLN A 416 -15.31 -14.97 -9.47
N PRO A 417 -15.21 -15.56 -10.67
CA PRO A 417 -16.12 -16.61 -11.10
C PRO A 417 -16.07 -17.82 -10.14
N GLY A 418 -17.23 -18.38 -9.77
CA GLY A 418 -17.30 -19.61 -8.98
C GLY A 418 -17.45 -19.46 -7.46
N ILE A 419 -17.51 -18.23 -6.92
CA ILE A 419 -17.80 -18.02 -5.48
C ILE A 419 -19.28 -18.28 -5.14
N LYS A 420 -20.18 -18.23 -6.13
CA LYS A 420 -21.58 -18.62 -5.91
C LYS A 420 -21.60 -20.10 -5.50
N PRO A 421 -22.18 -20.45 -4.34
CA PRO A 421 -22.20 -21.84 -3.89
C PRO A 421 -22.74 -22.72 -5.01
N LEU A 422 -21.98 -23.76 -5.38
CA LEU A 422 -22.42 -24.78 -6.31
C LEU A 422 -23.67 -25.43 -5.71
N THR A 423 -24.85 -25.07 -6.22
CA THR A 423 -26.11 -25.73 -5.86
C THR A 423 -26.16 -27.09 -6.56
N PHE A 424 -25.38 -28.05 -6.07
CA PHE A 424 -25.47 -29.46 -6.51
C PHE A 424 -26.90 -30.01 -6.36
N ALA A 425 -27.71 -29.41 -5.47
CA ALA A 425 -29.13 -29.72 -5.29
C ALA A 425 -29.99 -29.57 -6.57
N ASN A 426 -29.56 -28.77 -7.55
CA ASN A 426 -30.31 -28.55 -8.79
C ASN A 426 -29.81 -29.39 -9.98
N LEU A 427 -28.73 -30.16 -9.81
CA LEU A 427 -28.12 -30.96 -10.88
C LEU A 427 -28.50 -32.44 -10.83
N ILE A 428 -29.08 -32.92 -9.72
CA ILE A 428 -29.48 -34.32 -9.57
C ILE A 428 -31.00 -34.41 -9.41
N ASN A 429 -31.70 -34.57 -10.54
CA ASN A 429 -33.09 -35.01 -10.53
C ASN A 429 -33.11 -36.54 -10.46
N PHE A 430 -33.32 -37.10 -9.26
CA PHE A 430 -33.74 -38.50 -9.15
C PHE A 430 -35.21 -38.59 -9.55
N LYS A 431 -35.48 -39.10 -10.76
CA LYS A 431 -36.79 -39.70 -11.05
C LYS A 431 -36.74 -41.15 -10.61
N VAL A 432 -37.38 -41.46 -9.50
CA VAL A 432 -37.71 -42.84 -9.17
C VAL A 432 -38.90 -43.23 -10.03
N ASP A 433 -38.65 -44.08 -11.03
CA ASP A 433 -39.71 -44.70 -11.82
C ASP A 433 -40.33 -45.83 -11.01
N THR A 434 -41.57 -45.63 -10.56
CA THR A 434 -42.33 -46.63 -9.79
C THR A 434 -43.20 -47.50 -10.69
N SER A 435 -43.04 -47.47 -12.02
CA SER A 435 -43.85 -48.29 -12.95
C SER A 435 -43.59 -49.80 -12.86
N LEU A 436 -42.66 -50.22 -12.00
CA LEU A 436 -42.33 -51.61 -11.70
C LEU A 436 -42.85 -52.09 -10.32
N TYR A 437 -43.69 -51.31 -9.64
CA TYR A 437 -44.44 -51.75 -8.45
C TYR A 437 -45.96 -51.74 -8.67
#